data_AF-A0A662PY18-F1
#
_entry.id   AF-A0A662PY18-F1
#
_cell.length_a   1.000
_cell.length_b   1.000
_cell.length_c   1.000
_cell.angle_alpha   90.00
_cell.angle_beta   90.00
_cell.angle_gamma   90.00
#
_symmetry.space_group_name_H-M   'P 1'
#
loop_
_entity.id
_entity.type
_entity.pdbx_description
1 polymer ?
#
loop_
_entity_poly.entity_id
_entity_poly.type
_entity_poly.pdbx_seq_one_letter_code
_entity_poly.pdbx_strand_id
1 'polypeptide(L)'
;EASKRMIDISHINKIPTLDVEVYLPYRGPRERAEWLEITAASVHRDFYVKNFRIKEAKDREIWTGCVGHGLSRWAAGFLARHGLDFDEWPSSIKSIMKKLPQPPKTIT
;
A
#
# COMPACT_ATOMS: atom_id res chain seq x y z
N GLU A 1 -21.69 12.33 -3.29
CA GLU A 1 -20.96 13.57 -2.94
C GLU A 1 -19.42 13.49 -3.04
N ALA A 2 -18.80 12.29 -3.13
CA ALA A 2 -17.35 12.15 -3.33
C ALA A 2 -16.89 12.26 -4.81
N SER A 3 -17.81 12.32 -5.77
CA SER A 3 -17.51 12.25 -7.22
C SER A 3 -17.29 13.62 -7.90
N LYS A 4 -17.40 14.74 -7.18
CA LYS A 4 -17.41 16.10 -7.77
C LYS A 4 -16.28 17.04 -7.32
N ARG A 5 -15.11 16.53 -6.95
CA ARG A 5 -13.90 17.36 -6.85
C ARG A 5 -12.86 16.77 -7.78
N MET A 6 -12.70 17.39 -8.93
CA MET A 6 -11.61 17.09 -9.85
C MET A 6 -10.32 17.37 -9.09
N ILE A 7 -9.63 16.31 -8.65
CA ILE A 7 -8.38 16.42 -7.90
C ILE A 7 -7.31 16.84 -8.89
N ASP A 8 -6.64 17.95 -8.63
CA ASP A 8 -5.53 18.42 -9.46
C ASP A 8 -4.34 17.46 -9.31
N ILE A 9 -4.20 16.55 -10.27
CA ILE A 9 -3.11 15.56 -10.34
C ILE A 9 -1.92 16.06 -11.18
N SER A 10 -1.88 17.35 -11.55
CA SER A 10 -0.81 17.90 -12.41
C SER A 10 0.59 17.82 -11.79
N HIS A 11 0.68 17.75 -10.45
CA HIS A 11 1.93 17.61 -9.73
C HIS A 11 1.74 16.76 -8.48
N ILE A 12 2.76 15.95 -8.15
CA ILE A 12 2.76 15.08 -6.96
C ILE A 12 2.45 15.83 -5.65
N ASN A 13 2.82 17.11 -5.57
CA ASN A 13 2.58 17.99 -4.41
C ASN A 13 1.10 18.39 -4.24
N LYS A 14 0.26 18.14 -5.23
CA LYS A 14 -1.18 18.44 -5.22
C LYS A 14 -2.03 17.20 -5.01
N ILE A 15 -1.43 16.01 -5.08
CA ILE A 15 -2.10 14.73 -4.90
C ILE A 15 -2.29 14.50 -3.38
N PRO A 16 -3.54 14.44 -2.87
CA PRO A 16 -3.80 14.24 -1.45
C PRO A 16 -3.51 12.81 -0.98
N THR A 17 -3.54 11.82 -1.89
CA THR A 17 -3.22 10.42 -1.61
C THR A 17 -2.42 9.82 -2.76
N LEU A 18 -1.25 9.29 -2.45
CA LEU A 18 -0.39 8.57 -3.37
C LEU A 18 -0.56 7.08 -3.16
N ASP A 19 -0.93 6.38 -4.23
CA ASP A 19 -1.08 4.93 -4.24
C ASP A 19 0.18 4.28 -4.82
N VAL A 20 0.64 3.21 -4.17
CA VAL A 20 1.68 2.32 -4.67
C VAL A 20 0.97 1.08 -5.18
N GLU A 21 1.23 0.76 -6.45
CA GLU A 21 0.59 -0.36 -7.13
C GLU A 21 1.61 -1.42 -7.55
N VAL A 22 1.17 -2.67 -7.61
CA VAL A 22 1.96 -3.79 -8.10
C VAL A 22 1.23 -4.51 -9.25
N TYR A 23 2.00 -4.83 -10.27
CA TYR A 23 1.53 -5.63 -11.39
C TYR A 23 1.33 -7.09 -10.99
N LEU A 24 0.24 -7.69 -11.46
CA LEU A 24 -0.11 -9.09 -11.23
C LEU A 24 -0.06 -9.87 -12.56
N PRO A 25 0.98 -10.69 -12.80
CA PRO A 25 1.19 -11.36 -14.09
C PRO A 25 0.02 -12.21 -14.59
N TYR A 26 -0.73 -12.82 -13.67
CA TYR A 26 -1.89 -13.65 -14.02
C TYR A 26 -3.09 -12.85 -14.54
N ARG A 27 -3.06 -11.50 -14.48
CA ARG A 27 -4.12 -10.61 -15.02
C ARG A 27 -3.91 -10.24 -16.49
N GLY A 28 -2.89 -10.78 -17.16
CA GLY A 28 -2.58 -10.49 -18.56
C GLY A 28 -1.47 -9.45 -18.73
N PRO A 29 -1.20 -8.99 -19.96
CA PRO A 29 -0.08 -8.10 -20.27
C PRO A 29 -0.10 -6.78 -19.48
N ARG A 30 1.09 -6.27 -19.12
CA ARG A 30 1.25 -5.08 -18.25
C ARG A 30 0.54 -3.84 -18.75
N GLU A 31 0.42 -3.71 -20.07
CA GLU A 31 -0.14 -2.55 -20.77
C GLU A 31 -1.67 -2.50 -20.66
N ARG A 32 -2.31 -3.64 -20.35
CA ARG A 32 -3.78 -3.78 -20.30
C ARG A 32 -4.29 -4.28 -18.97
N ALA A 33 -3.44 -4.88 -18.14
CA ALA A 33 -3.81 -5.40 -16.85
C ALA A 33 -4.09 -4.26 -15.86
N GLU A 34 -5.11 -4.46 -15.02
CA GLU A 34 -5.34 -3.62 -13.85
C GLU A 34 -4.35 -4.01 -12.74
N TRP A 35 -3.60 -3.01 -12.24
CA TRP A 35 -2.63 -3.20 -11.18
C TRP A 35 -3.31 -3.17 -9.81
N LEU A 36 -2.69 -3.81 -8.83
CA LEU A 36 -3.22 -3.88 -7.48
C LEU A 36 -2.58 -2.82 -6.60
N GLU A 37 -3.37 -1.88 -6.08
CA GLU A 37 -2.95 -0.99 -4.98
C GLU A 37 -2.54 -1.83 -3.76
N ILE A 38 -1.34 -1.58 -3.23
CA ILE A 38 -0.80 -2.29 -2.06
C ILE A 38 -0.52 -1.36 -0.88
N THR A 39 -0.40 -0.06 -1.14
CA THR A 39 -0.16 0.97 -0.13
C THR A 39 -0.73 2.29 -0.58
N ALA A 40 -1.37 3.00 0.34
CA ALA A 40 -1.83 4.37 0.14
C ALA A 40 -1.18 5.28 1.19
N ALA A 41 -0.58 6.40 0.74
CA ALA A 41 -0.01 7.42 1.60
C ALA A 41 -0.74 8.74 1.39
N SER A 42 -1.38 9.27 2.43
CA SER A 42 -2.21 10.46 2.35
C SER A 42 -1.67 11.60 3.19
N VAL A 43 -1.76 12.83 2.65
CA VAL A 43 -1.54 14.07 3.38
C VAL A 43 -2.89 14.75 3.58
N HIS A 44 -3.35 14.78 4.83
CA HIS A 44 -4.66 15.33 5.20
C HIS A 44 -4.62 16.81 5.56
N ARG A 45 -3.42 17.40 5.62
CA ARG A 45 -3.19 18.78 6.06
C ARG A 45 -3.86 19.02 7.42
N ASP A 46 -4.62 20.09 7.57
CA ASP A 46 -5.27 20.50 8.80
C ASP A 46 -6.66 19.87 9.01
N PHE A 47 -7.13 18.98 8.12
CA PHE A 47 -8.49 18.41 8.18
C PHE A 47 -8.77 17.76 9.54
N TYR A 48 -7.93 16.81 9.95
CA TYR A 48 -8.10 16.13 11.25
C TYR A 48 -7.76 17.06 12.41
N VAL A 49 -6.79 17.95 12.25
CA VAL A 49 -6.41 18.92 13.30
C VAL A 49 -7.59 19.82 13.66
N LYS A 50 -8.28 20.37 12.67
CA LYS A 50 -9.48 21.22 12.84
C LYS A 50 -10.65 20.45 13.45
N ASN A 51 -10.96 19.27 12.92
CA ASN A 51 -12.12 18.49 13.36
C ASN A 51 -11.94 17.92 14.79
N PHE A 52 -10.72 17.56 15.17
CA PHE A 52 -10.41 17.01 16.49
C PHE A 52 -9.86 18.06 17.48
N ARG A 53 -9.80 19.33 17.07
CA ARG A 53 -9.35 20.47 17.90
C ARG A 53 -7.96 20.25 18.50
N ILE A 54 -7.05 19.68 17.72
CA ILE A 54 -5.66 19.44 18.11
C ILE A 54 -4.93 20.79 18.08
N LYS A 55 -4.19 21.12 19.14
CA LYS A 55 -3.47 22.39 19.28
C LYS A 55 -2.01 22.15 19.65
N GLU A 56 -1.15 23.07 19.23
CA GLU A 56 0.26 23.12 19.60
C GLU A 56 0.51 24.35 20.48
N ALA A 57 1.41 24.24 21.45
CA ALA A 57 1.58 25.24 22.51
C ALA A 57 2.03 26.63 22.02
N LYS A 58 2.64 26.74 20.83
CA LYS A 58 3.10 27.98 20.20
C LYS A 58 2.23 28.40 19.02
N ASP A 59 1.04 27.82 18.90
CA ASP A 59 0.06 28.08 17.83
C ASP A 59 0.64 27.90 16.41
N ARG A 60 1.58 26.95 16.26
CA ARG A 60 2.13 26.60 14.95
C ARG A 60 1.16 25.72 14.17
N GLU A 61 1.25 25.82 12.85
CA GLU A 61 0.48 24.97 11.95
C GLU A 61 0.84 23.49 12.16
N ILE A 62 -0.20 22.65 12.31
CA ILE A 62 -0.07 21.20 12.41
C ILE A 62 -0.77 20.59 11.20
N TRP A 63 -0.07 19.73 10.47
CA TRP A 63 -0.66 18.89 9.44
C TRP A 63 -0.56 17.42 9.84
N THR A 64 -1.55 16.63 9.38
CA THR A 64 -1.54 15.17 9.54
C THR A 64 -1.42 14.48 8.20
N GLY A 65 -0.95 13.24 8.25
CA GLY A 65 -0.92 12.31 7.16
C GLY A 65 -0.91 10.88 7.69
N CYS A 66 -1.20 9.91 6.84
CA CYS A 66 -1.17 8.50 7.19
C CYS A 66 -0.62 7.67 6.03
N VAL A 67 -0.19 6.46 6.35
CA VAL A 67 0.15 5.44 5.37
C VAL A 67 -0.50 4.13 5.78
N GLY A 68 -1.19 3.49 4.85
CA GLY A 68 -1.79 2.17 5.02
C GLY A 68 -1.08 1.15 4.16
N HIS A 69 -0.60 0.06 4.76
CA HIS A 69 -0.03 -1.08 4.03
C HIS A 69 -0.99 -2.26 4.08
N GLY A 70 -1.57 -2.63 2.93
CA GLY A 70 -2.46 -3.78 2.85
C GLY A 70 -1.68 -5.08 2.82
N LEU A 71 -1.36 -5.67 3.98
CA LEU A 71 -0.50 -6.86 4.07
C LEU A 71 -0.99 -8.03 3.19
N SER A 72 -2.30 -8.28 3.12
CA SER A 72 -2.87 -9.30 2.24
C SER A 72 -2.63 -8.99 0.75
N ARG A 73 -2.64 -7.70 0.36
CA ARG A 73 -2.36 -7.27 -1.01
C ARG A 73 -0.87 -7.32 -1.34
N TRP A 74 -0.02 -6.96 -0.38
CA TRP A 74 1.42 -7.19 -0.45
C TRP A 74 1.74 -8.67 -0.67
N ALA A 75 1.13 -9.56 0.12
CA ALA A 75 1.29 -11.01 -0.04
C ALA A 75 0.80 -11.48 -1.42
N ALA A 76 -0.39 -11.06 -1.86
CA ALA A 76 -0.90 -11.40 -3.18
C ALA A 76 0.03 -10.95 -4.31
N GLY A 77 0.50 -9.70 -4.28
CA GLY A 77 1.42 -9.16 -5.27
C GLY A 77 2.78 -9.84 -5.27
N PHE A 78 3.32 -10.13 -4.08
CA PHE A 78 4.58 -10.85 -3.95
C PHE A 78 4.49 -12.26 -4.53
N LEU A 79 3.50 -13.04 -4.10
CA LEU A 79 3.30 -14.41 -4.57
C LEU A 79 2.96 -14.48 -6.06
N ALA A 80 2.22 -13.50 -6.58
CA ALA A 80 1.91 -13.43 -8.01
C ALA A 80 3.16 -13.23 -8.90
N ARG A 81 4.23 -12.63 -8.35
CA ARG A 81 5.47 -12.35 -9.10
C ARG A 81 6.61 -13.32 -8.81
N HIS A 82 6.62 -13.93 -7.64
CA HIS A 82 7.71 -14.83 -7.18
C HIS A 82 7.28 -16.29 -7.02
N GLY A 83 5.99 -16.60 -7.17
CA GLY A 83 5.47 -17.95 -6.99
C GLY A 83 5.45 -18.40 -5.52
N LEU A 84 5.12 -19.68 -5.31
CA LEU A 84 5.04 -20.30 -3.99
C LEU A 84 6.32 -21.06 -3.60
N ASP A 85 7.27 -21.20 -4.53
CA ASP A 85 8.54 -21.87 -4.26
C ASP A 85 9.46 -20.94 -3.46
N PHE A 86 9.69 -21.28 -2.19
CA PHE A 86 10.50 -20.48 -1.27
C PHE A 86 11.95 -20.34 -1.74
N ASP A 87 12.50 -21.32 -2.48
CA ASP A 87 13.89 -21.26 -2.92
C ASP A 87 14.09 -20.19 -4.02
N GLU A 88 13.05 -19.90 -4.79
CA GLU A 88 13.03 -18.87 -5.83
C GLU A 88 12.76 -17.45 -5.29
N TRP A 89 12.46 -17.31 -4.00
CA TRP A 89 12.19 -16.00 -3.40
C TRP A 89 13.45 -15.13 -3.27
N PRO A 90 13.31 -13.79 -3.25
CA PRO A 90 14.44 -12.88 -3.05
C PRO A 90 15.22 -13.18 -1.76
N SER A 91 16.56 -13.10 -1.84
CA SER A 91 17.46 -13.41 -0.71
C SER A 91 17.17 -12.57 0.54
N SER A 92 16.74 -11.32 0.38
CA SER A 92 16.32 -10.45 1.47
C SER A 92 15.14 -11.03 2.25
N ILE A 93 14.12 -11.55 1.56
CA ILE A 93 12.95 -12.18 2.19
C ILE A 93 13.37 -13.50 2.88
N LYS A 94 14.17 -14.31 2.20
CA LYS A 94 14.70 -15.55 2.77
C LYS A 94 15.50 -15.30 4.05
N SER A 95 16.27 -14.22 4.12
CA SER A 95 17.05 -13.86 5.31
C SER A 95 16.18 -13.47 6.51
N ILE A 96 15.02 -12.85 6.25
CA ILE A 96 14.07 -12.42 7.29
C ILE A 96 13.29 -13.64 7.79
N MET A 97 12.74 -14.44 6.88
CA MET A 97 11.89 -15.58 7.24
C MET A 97 12.69 -16.79 7.73
N LYS A 98 13.93 -16.96 7.26
CA LYS A 98 14.84 -18.09 7.51
C LYS A 98 14.33 -19.44 6.99
N LYS A 99 13.10 -19.82 7.32
CA LYS A 99 12.45 -21.07 6.92
C LYS A 99 10.94 -20.86 6.78
N LEU A 100 10.36 -21.41 5.72
CA LEU A 100 8.90 -21.45 5.55
C LEU A 100 8.28 -22.52 6.49
N PRO A 101 7.24 -22.19 7.26
CA PRO A 101 6.54 -23.17 8.09
C PRO A 101 5.85 -24.22 7.22
N GLN A 102 5.79 -25.45 7.71
CA GLN A 102 5.08 -26.53 7.04
C GLN A 102 3.57 -26.40 7.32
N PRO A 103 2.71 -26.47 6.29
CA PRO A 103 1.27 -26.48 6.50
C PRO A 103 0.89 -27.73 7.32
N PRO A 104 -0.13 -27.63 8.20
CA PRO A 104 -0.64 -28.79 8.91
C PRO A 104 -1.19 -29.80 7.91
N LYS A 105 -0.79 -31.06 8.03
CA LYS A 105 -1.25 -32.15 7.17
C LYS A 105 -2.59 -32.68 7.65
N THR A 106 -3.52 -32.87 6.72
CA THR A 106 -4.77 -33.60 6.95
C THR A 106 -4.62 -35.08 6.59
N ILE A 107 -5.58 -35.90 7.00
CA ILE A 107 -5.61 -37.35 6.69
C ILE A 107 -6.09 -37.61 5.26
N THR A 108 -6.87 -36.68 4.68
CA THR A 108 -7.28 -36.67 3.28
C THR A 108 -6.09 -36.48 2.36
#